data_AF-A0A176S214-F1
#
_entry.id   AF-A0A176S214-F1
#
_cell.length_a   1.000
_cell.length_b   1.000
_cell.length_c   1.000
_cell.angle_alpha   90.00
_cell.angle_beta   90.00
_cell.angle_gamma   90.00
#
_symmetry.space_group_name_H-M   'P 1'
#
loop_
_entity.id
_entity.type
_entity.pdbx_description
1 polymer ?
#
loop_
_entity_poly.entity_id
_entity_poly.type
_entity_poly.pdbx_seq_one_letter_code
_entity_poly.pdbx_strand_id
1 'polypeptide(L)'
;MAACRAYTKGKPSRQITFEYIMLKDVNDSTAHARALSKLLQGIPAKINLIPFNHFSHSSYECATPEAIENFRDILMQAGLLTVTRKTRGDDIDAACGQLAGKVRDKRRKNTI
;
A
#
# COMPACT_ATOMS: atom_id res chain seq x y z
N MET A 1 -5.84 13.64 -6.09
CA MET A 1 -4.48 13.75 -6.66
C MET A 1 -3.96 15.19 -6.85
N ALA A 2 -4.76 16.25 -6.69
CA ALA A 2 -4.31 17.63 -6.91
C ALA A 2 -3.10 18.04 -6.04
N ALA A 3 -3.10 17.68 -4.75
CA ALA A 3 -1.98 17.93 -3.84
C ALA A 3 -0.68 17.25 -4.30
N CYS A 4 -0.74 15.99 -4.75
CA CYS A 4 0.41 15.28 -5.31
C CYS A 4 0.97 15.98 -6.55
N ARG A 5 0.10 16.41 -7.48
CA ARG A 5 0.51 17.16 -8.68
C ARG A 5 1.16 18.49 -8.31
N ALA A 6 0.59 19.21 -7.35
CA ALA A 6 1.15 20.47 -6.86
C ALA A 6 2.53 20.26 -6.21
N TYR A 7 2.70 19.17 -5.45
CA TYR A 7 3.95 18.84 -4.77
C TYR A 7 5.10 18.55 -5.76
N THR A 8 4.82 17.89 -6.88
CA THR A 8 5.81 17.52 -7.90
C THR A 8 6.00 18.57 -9.01
N LYS A 9 5.11 19.58 -9.11
CA LYS A 9 5.13 20.59 -10.17
C LYS A 9 6.48 21.34 -10.21
N GLY A 10 7.12 21.36 -11.38
CA GLY A 10 8.38 22.07 -11.62
C GLY A 10 9.60 21.45 -10.91
N LYS A 11 9.48 20.25 -10.34
CA LYS A 11 10.54 19.59 -9.58
C LYS A 11 10.80 18.19 -10.15
N PRO A 12 11.54 18.07 -11.26
CA PRO A 12 11.70 16.81 -12.00
C PRO A 12 12.36 15.70 -11.18
N SER A 13 13.14 16.03 -10.14
CA SER A 13 13.74 15.05 -9.24
C SER A 13 12.81 14.56 -8.12
N ARG A 14 11.64 15.17 -7.92
CA ARG A 14 10.71 14.78 -6.85
C ARG A 14 9.72 13.74 -7.36
N GLN A 15 9.88 12.52 -6.84
CA GLN A 15 8.96 11.41 -7.05
C GLN A 15 8.20 11.11 -5.75
N ILE A 16 6.90 10.85 -5.85
CA ILE A 16 6.08 10.40 -4.71
C ILE A 16 6.11 8.88 -4.67
N THR A 17 6.34 8.29 -3.50
CA THR A 17 6.14 6.86 -3.28
C THR A 17 4.73 6.63 -2.77
N PHE A 18 3.93 5.86 -3.51
CA PHE A 18 2.62 5.41 -3.08
C PHE A 18 2.74 4.02 -2.48
N GLU A 19 2.20 3.85 -1.28
CA GLU A 19 2.06 2.55 -0.64
C GLU A 19 0.67 1.98 -0.97
N TYR A 20 0.63 0.73 -1.44
CA TYR A 20 -0.60 0.06 -1.81
C TYR A 20 -0.64 -1.32 -1.16
N ILE A 21 -1.55 -1.50 -0.21
CA ILE A 21 -1.74 -2.76 0.50
C ILE A 21 -2.54 -3.71 -0.39
N MET A 22 -2.05 -4.94 -0.54
CA MET A 22 -2.64 -5.96 -1.41
C MET A 22 -3.60 -6.86 -0.62
N LEU A 23 -4.90 -6.59 -0.78
CA LEU A 23 -5.99 -7.30 -0.10
C LEU A 23 -6.72 -8.17 -1.12
N LYS A 24 -6.78 -9.47 -0.82
CA LYS A 24 -7.42 -10.47 -1.67
C LYS A 24 -8.90 -10.14 -1.90
N ASP A 25 -9.32 -10.19 -3.15
CA ASP A 25 -10.71 -9.98 -3.62
C ASP A 25 -11.29 -8.59 -3.28
N VAL A 26 -10.49 -7.67 -2.74
CA VAL A 26 -10.90 -6.31 -2.39
C VAL A 26 -10.29 -5.30 -3.36
N ASN A 27 -8.98 -5.36 -3.56
CA ASN A 27 -8.26 -4.33 -4.31
C ASN A 27 -7.11 -4.86 -5.19
N ASP A 28 -7.02 -6.17 -5.38
CA ASP A 28 -5.91 -6.88 -6.04
C ASP A 28 -6.20 -7.30 -7.50
N SER A 29 -7.41 -7.03 -8.00
CA SER A 29 -7.76 -7.33 -9.39
C SER A 29 -6.92 -6.56 -10.43
N THR A 30 -6.77 -7.13 -11.64
CA THR A 30 -6.12 -6.46 -12.77
C THR A 30 -6.83 -5.16 -13.20
N ALA A 31 -8.14 -5.05 -12.97
CA ALA A 31 -8.91 -3.84 -13.23
C ALA A 31 -8.48 -2.70 -12.30
N HIS A 32 -8.20 -3.01 -11.02
CA HIS A 32 -7.69 -2.04 -10.06
C HIS A 32 -6.29 -1.53 -10.46
N ALA A 33 -5.40 -2.41 -10.94
CA ALA A 33 -4.08 -2.00 -11.45
C ALA A 33 -4.19 -1.00 -12.62
N ARG A 34 -5.08 -1.27 -13.58
CA ARG A 34 -5.34 -0.36 -14.72
C ARG A 34 -5.97 0.96 -14.29
N ALA A 35 -6.89 0.92 -13.32
CA ALA A 35 -7.49 2.14 -12.77
C ALA A 35 -6.44 2.99 -12.04
N LEU A 36 -5.55 2.35 -11.27
CA LEU A 36 -4.47 3.01 -10.55
C LEU A 36 -3.47 3.65 -11.52
N SER A 37 -3.09 2.96 -12.59
CA SER A 37 -2.17 3.53 -13.58
C SER A 37 -2.74 4.79 -14.24
N LYS A 38 -4.04 4.77 -14.59
CA LYS A 38 -4.76 5.94 -15.10
C LYS A 38 -4.83 7.08 -14.09
N LEU A 39 -5.07 6.77 -12.81
CA LEU A 39 -5.15 7.77 -11.75
C LEU A 39 -3.84 8.53 -11.55
N LEU A 40 -2.72 7.80 -11.63
CA LEU A 40 -1.37 8.32 -11.41
C LEU A 40 -0.72 8.91 -12.67
N GLN A 41 -1.39 8.85 -13.82
CA GLN A 41 -0.87 9.40 -15.06
C GLN A 41 -0.45 10.86 -14.91
N GLY A 42 0.77 11.18 -15.36
CA GLY A 42 1.37 12.51 -15.28
C GLY A 42 1.87 12.91 -13.89
N ILE A 43 1.92 11.99 -12.92
CA ILE A 43 2.55 12.20 -11.62
C ILE A 43 3.84 11.39 -11.58
N PRO A 44 5.00 12.01 -11.32
CA PRO A 44 6.22 11.27 -11.01
C PRO A 44 5.99 10.40 -9.77
N ALA A 45 5.82 9.10 -9.98
CA ALA A 45 5.38 8.17 -8.95
C ALA A 45 6.20 6.88 -8.95
N LYS A 46 6.47 6.36 -7.76
CA LYS A 46 6.92 5.00 -7.50
C LYS A 46 5.83 4.31 -6.69
N ILE A 47 5.58 3.03 -6.94
CA ILE A 47 4.60 2.23 -6.21
C ILE A 47 5.32 1.16 -5.39
N ASN A 48 4.96 1.07 -4.12
CA ASN A 48 5.35 -0.01 -3.23
C ASN A 48 4.10 -0.86 -2.97
N LEU A 49 4.03 -2.04 -3.57
CA LEU A 49 3.02 -3.04 -3.21
C LEU A 49 3.42 -3.68 -1.88
N ILE A 50 2.49 -3.75 -0.95
CA ILE A 50 2.69 -4.30 0.40
C ILE A 50 1.76 -5.49 0.55
N PRO A 51 2.29 -6.73 0.53
CA PRO A 51 1.51 -7.90 0.92
C PRO A 51 0.92 -7.67 2.31
N PHE A 52 -0.36 -7.97 2.48
CA PHE A 52 -1.03 -7.77 3.76
C PHE A 52 -0.56 -8.80 4.79
N ASN A 53 -0.18 -8.34 5.98
CA ASN A 53 0.16 -9.22 7.09
C ASN A 53 -1.10 -9.46 7.92
N HIS A 54 -1.47 -10.72 8.09
CA HIS A 54 -2.66 -11.08 8.86
C HIS A 54 -2.48 -10.76 10.35
N PHE A 55 -3.58 -10.38 11.01
CA PHE A 55 -3.65 -10.26 12.46
C PHE A 55 -5.03 -10.71 12.93
N SER A 56 -5.10 -11.20 14.17
CA SER A 56 -6.23 -11.95 14.77
C SER A 56 -7.62 -11.30 14.72
N HIS A 57 -7.72 -10.02 14.38
CA HIS A 57 -9.00 -9.28 14.28
C HIS A 57 -9.29 -8.75 12.86
N SER A 58 -8.50 -9.14 11.86
CA SER A 58 -8.73 -8.74 10.47
C SER A 58 -9.63 -9.74 9.76
N SER A 59 -10.69 -9.25 9.10
CA SER A 59 -11.48 -10.02 8.13
C SER A 59 -10.85 -10.07 6.73
N TYR A 60 -9.70 -9.41 6.54
CA TYR A 60 -9.00 -9.36 5.25
C TYR A 60 -7.93 -10.44 5.14
N GLU A 61 -7.73 -10.89 3.90
CA GLU A 61 -6.69 -11.83 3.49
C GLU A 61 -5.66 -11.14 2.60
N CYS A 62 -4.44 -11.66 2.61
CA CYS A 62 -3.41 -11.24 1.68
C CYS A 62 -3.73 -11.73 0.28
N ALA A 63 -3.57 -10.86 -0.72
CA ALA A 63 -3.67 -11.24 -2.12
C ALA A 63 -2.69 -12.38 -2.46
N THR A 64 -3.04 -13.23 -3.42
CA THR A 64 -2.18 -14.33 -3.83
C THR A 64 -0.88 -13.82 -4.46
N PRO A 65 0.24 -14.57 -4.37
CA PRO A 65 1.49 -14.17 -5.02
C PRO A 65 1.32 -13.86 -6.51
N GLU A 66 0.53 -14.66 -7.21
CA GLU A 66 0.20 -14.47 -8.63
C GLU A 66 -0.59 -13.18 -8.87
N ALA A 67 -1.59 -12.86 -8.03
CA ALA A 67 -2.33 -11.60 -8.15
C ALA A 67 -1.41 -10.39 -7.94
N ILE A 68 -0.50 -10.46 -6.96
CA ILE A 68 0.48 -9.40 -6.68
C ILE A 68 1.46 -9.23 -7.86
N GLU A 69 1.95 -10.32 -8.43
CA GLU A 69 2.84 -10.30 -9.59
C GLU A 69 2.15 -9.70 -10.82
N ASN A 70 0.95 -10.19 -11.15
CA ASN A 70 0.15 -9.65 -12.26
C ASN A 70 -0.16 -8.16 -12.07
N PHE A 71 -0.51 -7.74 -10.86
CA PHE A 71 -0.79 -6.34 -10.53
C PHE A 71 0.47 -5.47 -10.73
N ARG A 72 1.63 -5.95 -10.24
CA ARG A 72 2.93 -5.30 -10.44
C ARG A 72 3.26 -5.15 -11.91
N ASP A 73 3.10 -6.21 -12.69
CA ASP A 73 3.48 -6.21 -14.10
C ASP A 73 2.64 -5.24 -14.93
N ILE A 74 1.33 -5.15 -14.67
CA ILE A 74 0.46 -4.15 -15.30
C ILE A 74 0.93 -2.73 -15.01
N LEU A 75 1.32 -2.44 -13.76
CA LEU A 75 1.82 -1.11 -13.39
C LEU A 75 3.17 -0.81 -14.04
N MET A 76 4.08 -1.78 -14.06
CA MET A 76 5.38 -1.67 -14.72
C MET A 76 5.23 -1.43 -16.23
N GLN A 77 4.34 -2.16 -16.90
CA GLN A 77 4.02 -1.97 -18.33
C GLN A 77 3.43 -0.58 -18.61
N ALA A 78 2.72 0.01 -17.64
CA ALA A 78 2.22 1.38 -17.71
C ALA A 78 3.30 2.45 -17.41
N GLY A 79 4.56 2.06 -17.22
CA GLY A 79 5.68 2.96 -16.95
C GLY A 79 5.80 3.41 -15.49
N LEU A 80 5.06 2.79 -14.57
CA LEU A 80 5.12 3.09 -13.14
C LEU A 80 6.09 2.15 -12.45
N LEU A 81 7.22 2.69 -11.97
CA LEU A 81 8.19 1.92 -11.20
C LEU A 81 7.51 1.30 -9.98
N THR A 82 7.41 -0.01 -9.97
CA THR A 82 6.65 -0.76 -8.96
C THR A 82 7.52 -1.85 -8.34
N VAL A 83 7.59 -1.84 -7.01
CA VAL A 83 8.31 -2.84 -6.22
C VAL A 83 7.35 -3.49 -5.23
N THR A 84 7.47 -4.80 -5.05
CA THR A 84 6.78 -5.51 -3.98
C THR A 84 7.68 -5.55 -2.77
N ARG A 85 7.21 -5.08 -1.60
CA ARG A 85 7.95 -5.23 -0.35
C ARG A 85 8.07 -6.72 -0.02
N LYS A 86 9.31 -7.18 0.23
CA LYS A 86 9.54 -8.46 0.88
C LYS A 86 9.07 -8.34 2.32
N THR A 87 8.21 -9.26 2.78
CA THR A 87 7.91 -9.37 4.21
C THR A 87 9.21 -9.73 4.93
N ARG A 88 9.49 -9.03 6.03
CA ARG A 88 10.59 -9.32 6.94
C ARG A 88 9.94 -9.51 8.31
N GLY A 89 10.16 -10.63 8.97
CA GLY A 89 9.64 -10.85 10.33
C GLY A 89 8.28 -11.54 10.44
N ASP A 90 7.78 -12.23 9.40
CA ASP A 90 6.59 -13.09 9.52
C ASP A 90 6.81 -14.23 10.54
N ASP A 91 8.08 -14.55 10.82
CA ASP A 91 8.53 -15.49 11.83
C ASP A 91 8.46 -14.96 13.27
N ILE A 92 8.27 -13.64 13.48
CA ILE A 92 8.36 -13.02 14.82
C ILE A 92 7.28 -11.94 15.12
N ASP A 93 6.16 -11.91 14.39
CA ASP A 93 5.08 -10.92 14.59
C ASP A 93 5.56 -9.45 14.64
N ALA A 94 6.57 -9.12 13.82
CA ALA A 94 7.14 -7.76 13.73
C ALA A 94 6.78 -7.02 12.43
N ALA A 95 5.81 -7.53 11.67
CA ALA A 95 5.45 -6.99 10.38
C ALA A 95 4.66 -5.65 10.52
N CYS A 96 4.74 -4.78 9.52
CA CYS A 96 4.07 -3.47 9.53
C CYS A 96 2.56 -3.64 9.81
N GLY A 97 2.07 -2.98 10.87
CA GLY A 97 0.70 -3.11 11.38
C GLY A 97 0.58 -3.84 12.72
N GLN A 98 1.60 -4.61 13.13
CA GLN A 98 1.61 -5.40 14.37
C GLN A 98 2.19 -4.64 15.58
N LEU A 99 2.61 -3.38 15.39
CA LEU A 99 2.96 -2.47 16.49
C LEU A 99 1.71 -1.97 17.25
N ALA A 100 0.80 -2.88 17.58
CA ALA A 100 -0.18 -2.71 18.63
C ALA A 100 0.52 -3.05 19.96
N GLY A 101 1.40 -2.18 20.43
CA GLY A 101 1.77 -2.20 21.84
C GLY A 101 0.49 -2.18 22.68
N LYS A 102 0.51 -2.75 23.90
CA LYS A 102 -0.62 -2.63 24.85
C LYS A 102 -0.85 -1.15 25.18
N VAL A 103 -1.61 -0.44 24.35
CA VAL A 103 -2.01 0.93 24.62
C VAL A 103 -3.09 0.85 25.69
N ARG A 104 -2.70 1.09 26.94
CA ARG A 104 -3.66 1.38 28.00
C ARG A 104 -4.25 2.76 27.68
N ASP A 105 -5.39 2.78 27.00
CA ASP A 105 -6.09 4.01 26.68
C ASP A 105 -6.49 4.72 27.99
N LYS A 106 -5.73 5.77 28.35
CA LYS A 106 -5.95 6.56 29.58
C LYS A 106 -7.04 7.64 29.40
N ARG A 107 -7.82 7.64 28.30
CA ARG A 107 -8.80 8.70 28.01
C ARG A 107 -10.26 8.37 28.32
N ARG A 108 -10.54 7.64 29.40
CA ARG A 108 -11.87 7.48 30.01
C ARG A 108 -11.67 7.32 31.53
N LYS A 109 -12.15 8.15 32.46
CA LYS A 109 -13.18 9.19 32.53
C LYS A 109 -12.70 10.23 33.56
N ASN A 110 -12.84 11.53 33.26
CA ASN A 110 -13.09 12.53 34.29
C ASN A 110 -14.25 13.37 33.77
N THR A 111 -15.46 12.96 34.13
CA THR A 111 -16.67 13.75 33.95
C THR A 111 -17.21 13.94 35.36
N ILE A 112 -17.10 15.21 35.77
CA ILE A 112 -17.65 15.97 36.90
C ILE A 112 -18.44 15.16 37.93
#